data_AF-A0A3B8SYM4-F1
#
_entry.id   AF-A0A3B8SYM4-F1
#
_cell.length_a   1.000
_cell.length_b   1.000
_cell.length_c   1.000
_cell.angle_alpha   90.00
_cell.angle_beta   90.00
_cell.angle_gamma   90.00
#
_symmetry.space_group_name_H-M   'P 1'
#
loop_
_entity.id
_entity.type
_entity.pdbx_description
1 polymer ?
#
loop_
_entity_poly.entity_id
_entity_poly.type
_entity_poly.pdbx_seq_one_letter_code
_entity_poly.pdbx_strand_id
1 'polypeptide(L)'
;MPTTSSIVSKVASIDAIVDEIQGFLRAPTSSAWVDHALGDLSTLLIDHANCEYKAAATGMSLITKYRQHPRLQRLMARLVREEMLHYEQVLMFMEKMGVEHRPLTASRYARSLRESIRTDENGRLVDLLVVGAIVEARSCERFAALWPHLPNSLGRYYKSLLRSEGRHYQDYLTLAHEHGDTTEVAMRLDHFLALDQTLIESPDQEFRFHSGVPA
;
A
#
# COMPACT_ATOMS: atom_id res chain seq x y z
N MET A 1 7.38 9.28 -20.05
CA MET A 1 7.93 9.09 -18.69
C MET A 1 7.06 9.90 -17.76
N PRO A 2 6.40 9.30 -16.76
CA PRO A 2 5.79 10.11 -15.72
C PRO A 2 6.96 10.75 -14.97
N THR A 3 7.18 12.02 -15.26
CA THR A 3 8.05 12.90 -14.51
C THR A 3 7.64 12.79 -13.05
N THR A 4 8.56 12.38 -12.18
CA THR A 4 8.50 12.66 -10.74
C THR A 4 8.58 14.17 -10.56
N SER A 5 7.51 14.85 -10.95
CA SER A 5 7.34 16.28 -10.75
C SER A 5 7.31 16.49 -9.25
N SER A 6 8.25 17.29 -8.79
CA SER A 6 8.44 17.68 -7.40
C SER A 6 7.19 18.34 -6.82
N ILE A 7 6.28 17.55 -6.27
CA ILE A 7 5.25 17.93 -5.30
C ILE A 7 5.14 16.69 -4.40
N VAL A 8 5.52 16.72 -3.13
CA VAL A 8 4.65 17.15 -2.04
C VAL A 8 5.49 17.81 -0.94
N SER A 9 5.38 19.14 -0.85
CA SER A 9 5.51 19.84 0.42
C SER A 9 4.51 19.26 1.42
N LYS A 10 4.64 19.52 2.72
CA LYS A 10 3.62 19.15 3.75
C LYS A 10 2.18 19.69 3.49
N VAL A 11 1.88 20.28 2.33
CA VAL A 11 0.69 21.07 2.00
C VAL A 11 -0.09 20.54 0.77
N ALA A 12 0.30 19.43 0.14
CA ALA A 12 -0.48 18.92 -1.01
C ALA A 12 -1.95 18.65 -0.65
N SER A 13 -2.86 19.02 -1.54
CA SER A 13 -4.29 18.72 -1.40
C SER A 13 -4.52 17.21 -1.57
N ILE A 14 -5.65 16.72 -1.04
CA ILE A 14 -6.04 15.32 -1.25
C ILE A 14 -6.20 15.02 -2.73
N ASP A 15 -6.80 15.93 -3.49
CA ASP A 15 -7.00 15.76 -4.93
C ASP A 15 -5.67 15.62 -5.67
N ALA A 16 -4.66 16.43 -5.34
CA ALA A 16 -3.34 16.31 -5.95
C ALA A 16 -2.65 14.97 -5.66
N ILE A 17 -2.83 14.44 -4.43
CA ILE A 17 -2.31 13.11 -4.06
C ILE A 17 -3.01 12.04 -4.91
N VAL A 18 -4.34 12.11 -5.00
CA VAL A 18 -5.14 11.13 -5.76
C VAL A 18 -4.77 11.16 -7.25
N ASP A 19 -4.66 12.35 -7.84
CA ASP A 19 -4.28 12.52 -9.25
C ASP A 19 -2.89 11.93 -9.55
N GLU A 20 -1.91 12.14 -8.67
CA GLU A 20 -0.57 11.57 -8.80
C GLU A 20 -0.59 10.03 -8.73
N ILE A 21 -1.30 9.49 -7.74
CA ILE A 21 -1.42 8.03 -7.56
C ILE A 21 -2.12 7.39 -8.75
N GLN A 22 -3.18 8.02 -9.28
CA GLN A 22 -3.88 7.55 -10.48
C GLN A 22 -3.00 7.63 -11.74
N GLY A 23 -2.07 8.59 -11.81
CA GLY A 23 -1.07 8.64 -12.88
C GLY A 23 0.05 7.62 -12.74
N PHE A 24 0.33 7.14 -11.52
CA PHE A 24 1.34 6.13 -11.23
C PHE A 24 0.84 4.70 -11.46
N LEU A 25 -0.36 4.37 -10.99
CA LEU A 25 -0.99 3.06 -11.16
C LEU A 25 -1.58 2.89 -12.56
N ARG A 26 -1.65 1.65 -13.05
CA ARG A 26 -2.13 1.35 -14.42
C ARG A 26 -3.62 1.08 -14.52
N ALA A 27 -4.26 0.76 -13.40
CA ALA A 27 -5.67 0.43 -13.34
C ALA A 27 -6.31 1.01 -12.08
N PRO A 28 -7.51 1.61 -12.18
CA PRO A 28 -8.27 2.03 -11.01
C PRO A 28 -8.87 0.81 -10.29
N THR A 29 -9.25 0.99 -9.03
CA THR A 29 -10.08 0.02 -8.33
C THR A 29 -11.45 -0.08 -8.99
N SER A 30 -11.92 -1.30 -9.25
CA SER A 30 -13.22 -1.54 -9.90
C SER A 30 -14.39 -1.24 -8.96
N SER A 31 -15.52 -0.80 -9.52
CA SER A 31 -16.76 -0.61 -8.75
C SER A 31 -17.23 -1.91 -8.09
N ALA A 32 -17.07 -3.06 -8.77
CA ALA A 32 -17.40 -4.37 -8.20
C ALA A 32 -16.62 -4.68 -6.92
N TRP A 33 -15.34 -4.29 -6.85
CA TRP A 33 -14.56 -4.42 -5.62
C TRP A 33 -15.07 -3.46 -4.53
N VAL A 34 -15.39 -2.21 -4.88
CA VAL A 34 -15.96 -1.23 -3.93
C VAL A 34 -17.30 -1.71 -3.37
N ASP A 35 -18.21 -2.17 -4.22
CA ASP A 35 -19.53 -2.67 -3.83
C ASP A 35 -19.41 -3.85 -2.87
N HIS A 36 -18.52 -4.79 -3.15
CA HIS A 36 -18.25 -5.91 -2.25
C HIS A 36 -17.66 -5.45 -0.92
N ALA A 37 -16.71 -4.51 -0.94
CA ALA A 37 -16.09 -3.97 0.27
C ALA A 37 -17.12 -3.27 1.19
N LEU A 38 -18.09 -2.56 0.60
CA LEU A 38 -19.19 -1.94 1.34
C LEU A 38 -20.16 -2.99 1.91
N GLY A 39 -20.30 -4.14 1.25
CA GLY A 39 -21.10 -5.27 1.70
C GLY A 39 -20.45 -6.11 2.82
N ASP A 40 -19.12 -6.14 2.90
CA ASP A 40 -18.36 -6.91 3.90
C ASP A 40 -17.28 -6.07 4.60
N LEU A 41 -17.72 -5.05 5.33
CA LEU A 41 -16.83 -4.19 6.12
C LEU A 41 -16.07 -4.96 7.22
N SER A 42 -16.62 -6.10 7.69
CA SER A 42 -15.97 -6.94 8.70
C SER A 42 -14.66 -7.51 8.16
N THR A 43 -14.71 -8.18 7.01
CA THR A 43 -13.51 -8.71 6.35
C THR A 43 -12.55 -7.60 5.93
N LEU A 44 -13.08 -6.49 5.42
CA LEU A 44 -12.27 -5.33 5.03
C LEU A 44 -11.43 -4.82 6.22
N LEU A 45 -12.06 -4.59 7.38
CA LEU A 45 -11.37 -4.05 8.56
C LEU A 45 -10.35 -5.02 9.13
N ILE A 46 -10.68 -6.32 9.19
CA ILE A 46 -9.73 -7.33 9.66
C ILE A 46 -8.51 -7.39 8.74
N ASP A 47 -8.71 -7.41 7.42
CA ASP A 47 -7.56 -7.45 6.50
C ASP A 47 -6.78 -6.14 6.46
N HIS A 48 -7.44 -4.99 6.58
CA HIS A 48 -6.78 -3.69 6.74
C HIS A 48 -5.89 -3.70 7.99
N ALA A 49 -6.37 -4.12 9.15
CA ALA A 49 -5.53 -4.25 10.35
C ALA A 49 -4.34 -5.18 10.10
N ASN A 50 -4.55 -6.31 9.43
CA ASN A 50 -3.44 -7.19 9.05
C ASN A 50 -2.44 -6.50 8.12
N CYS A 51 -2.90 -5.68 7.17
CA CYS A 51 -2.05 -4.89 6.26
C CYS A 51 -1.16 -3.91 7.02
N GLU A 52 -1.72 -3.12 7.95
CA GLU A 52 -0.95 -2.19 8.78
C GLU A 52 0.14 -2.92 9.59
N TYR A 53 -0.23 -4.03 10.24
CA TYR A 53 0.73 -4.86 10.98
C TYR A 53 1.82 -5.44 10.07
N LYS A 54 1.45 -5.92 8.87
CA LYS A 54 2.40 -6.47 7.88
C LYS A 54 3.33 -5.38 7.33
N ALA A 55 2.85 -4.15 7.14
CA ALA A 55 3.65 -3.02 6.70
C ALA A 55 4.70 -2.66 7.76
N ALA A 56 4.29 -2.54 9.02
CA ALA A 56 5.21 -2.42 10.15
C ALA A 56 6.23 -3.57 10.21
N ALA A 57 5.78 -4.82 10.09
CA ALA A 57 6.65 -6.00 10.08
C ALA A 57 7.69 -5.96 8.96
N THR A 58 7.29 -5.52 7.77
CA THR A 58 8.18 -5.36 6.63
C THR A 58 9.21 -4.27 6.89
N GLY A 59 8.79 -3.11 7.41
CA GLY A 59 9.70 -2.03 7.80
C GLY A 59 10.73 -2.48 8.85
N MET A 60 10.32 -3.25 9.86
CA MET A 60 11.22 -3.82 10.87
C MET A 60 12.23 -4.82 10.26
N SER A 61 11.79 -5.61 9.28
CA SER A 61 12.67 -6.52 8.54
C SER A 61 13.73 -5.76 7.74
N LEU A 62 13.33 -4.68 7.04
CA LEU A 62 14.24 -3.81 6.30
C LEU A 62 15.26 -3.13 7.23
N ILE A 63 14.82 -2.62 8.39
CA ILE A 63 15.70 -2.08 9.44
C ILE A 63 16.75 -3.11 9.83
N THR A 64 16.31 -4.34 10.11
CA THR A 64 17.18 -5.41 10.58
C THR A 64 18.22 -5.80 9.53
N LYS A 65 17.81 -5.91 8.26
CA LYS A 65 18.64 -6.40 7.17
C LYS A 65 19.60 -5.34 6.60
N TYR A 66 19.18 -4.08 6.55
CA TYR A 66 19.87 -3.01 5.83
C TYR A 66 20.44 -1.92 6.77
N ARG A 67 21.09 -2.34 7.86
CA ARG A 67 21.60 -1.47 8.94
C ARG A 67 22.62 -0.42 8.48
N GLN A 68 23.34 -0.73 7.40
CA GLN A 68 24.37 0.13 6.81
C GLN A 68 23.81 1.33 6.03
N HIS A 69 22.49 1.49 5.91
CA HIS A 69 21.86 2.57 5.14
C HIS A 69 21.11 3.55 6.07
N PRO A 70 21.78 4.60 6.61
CA PRO A 70 21.20 5.43 7.67
C PRO A 70 19.89 6.13 7.32
N ARG A 71 19.68 6.46 6.03
CA ARG A 71 18.44 7.09 5.58
C ARG A 71 17.27 6.10 5.56
N LEU A 72 17.48 4.91 5.00
CA LEU A 72 16.52 3.80 5.07
C LEU A 72 16.15 3.50 6.52
N GLN A 73 17.14 3.41 7.42
CA GLN A 73 16.89 3.18 8.85
C GLN A 73 15.93 4.21 9.47
N ARG A 74 16.18 5.51 9.23
CA ARG A 74 15.32 6.58 9.76
C ARG A 74 13.92 6.58 9.17
N LEU A 75 13.79 6.37 7.86
CA LEU A 75 12.51 6.33 7.16
C LEU A 75 11.68 5.12 7.61
N MET A 76 12.26 3.92 7.60
CA MET A 76 11.56 2.71 8.05
C MET A 76 11.17 2.80 9.53
N ALA A 77 12.02 3.35 10.41
CA ALA A 77 11.65 3.50 11.81
C ALA A 77 10.45 4.46 12.00
N ARG A 78 10.34 5.49 11.16
CA ARG A 78 9.18 6.39 11.16
C ARG A 78 7.94 5.68 10.62
N LEU A 79 8.07 5.00 9.49
CA LEU A 79 6.99 4.23 8.86
C LEU A 79 6.41 3.23 9.86
N VAL A 80 7.25 2.40 10.48
CA VAL A 80 6.83 1.40 11.48
C VAL A 80 6.00 2.01 12.61
N ARG A 81 6.37 3.19 13.11
CA ARG A 81 5.57 3.87 14.15
C ARG A 81 4.23 4.36 13.62
N GLU A 82 4.21 4.93 12.40
CA GLU A 82 2.98 5.38 11.77
C GLU A 82 2.03 4.19 11.49
N GLU A 83 2.50 3.07 10.94
CA GLU A 83 1.63 1.91 10.68
C GLU A 83 1.13 1.22 11.94
N MET A 84 1.94 1.19 13.02
CA MET A 84 1.44 0.64 14.29
C MET A 84 0.36 1.54 14.91
N LEU A 85 0.38 2.85 14.65
CA LEU A 85 -0.71 3.75 15.04
C LEU A 85 -1.96 3.52 14.16
N HIS A 86 -1.80 3.33 12.85
CA HIS A 86 -2.92 2.96 11.97
C HIS A 86 -3.55 1.63 12.38
N TYR A 87 -2.71 0.62 12.67
CA TYR A 87 -3.14 -0.68 13.18
C TYR A 87 -4.01 -0.53 14.43
N GLU A 88 -3.54 0.18 15.44
CA GLU A 88 -4.30 0.46 16.66
C GLU A 88 -5.63 1.17 16.35
N GLN A 89 -5.63 2.14 15.44
CA GLN A 89 -6.84 2.86 15.03
C GLN A 89 -7.85 1.95 14.34
N VAL A 90 -7.42 1.04 13.47
CA VAL A 90 -8.31 0.05 12.85
C VAL A 90 -8.91 -0.87 13.90
N LEU A 91 -8.13 -1.32 14.89
CA LEU A 91 -8.65 -2.14 15.99
C LEU A 91 -9.75 -1.41 16.80
N MET A 92 -9.57 -0.12 17.08
CA MET A 92 -10.62 0.69 17.72
C MET A 92 -11.89 0.79 16.87
N PHE A 93 -11.77 0.89 15.54
CA PHE A 93 -12.93 0.84 14.65
C PHE A 93 -13.60 -0.53 14.65
N MET A 94 -12.82 -1.61 14.64
CA MET A 94 -13.35 -2.97 14.74
C MET A 94 -14.18 -3.15 16.02
N GLU A 95 -13.64 -2.75 17.17
CA GLU A 95 -14.35 -2.81 18.46
C GLU A 95 -15.65 -1.99 18.42
N LYS A 96 -15.56 -0.73 17.97
CA LYS A 96 -16.73 0.16 17.86
C LYS A 96 -17.83 -0.37 16.94
N MET A 97 -17.45 -1.13 15.92
CA MET A 97 -18.37 -1.69 14.92
C MET A 97 -18.80 -3.13 15.24
N GLY A 98 -18.36 -3.70 16.37
CA GLY A 98 -18.68 -5.08 16.75
C GLY A 98 -18.07 -6.13 15.83
N VAL A 99 -16.92 -5.82 15.20
CA VAL A 99 -16.18 -6.73 14.32
C VAL A 99 -15.26 -7.60 15.16
N GLU A 100 -15.62 -8.87 15.30
CA GLU A 100 -14.78 -9.86 15.98
C GLU A 100 -13.57 -10.25 15.13
N HIS A 101 -12.40 -10.30 15.76
CA HIS A 101 -11.18 -10.71 15.09
C HIS A 101 -11.23 -12.20 14.73
N ARG A 102 -11.01 -12.53 13.46
CA ARG A 102 -10.87 -13.92 12.99
C ARG A 102 -9.66 -14.06 12.05
N PRO A 103 -9.03 -15.24 12.00
CA PRO A 103 -7.96 -15.48 11.03
C PRO A 103 -8.45 -15.30 9.59
N LEU A 104 -7.65 -14.61 8.79
CA LEU A 104 -7.79 -14.55 7.33
C LEU A 104 -6.59 -15.23 6.68
N THR A 105 -6.82 -15.95 5.58
CA THR A 105 -5.75 -16.47 4.73
C THR A 105 -5.01 -15.33 4.05
N ALA A 106 -3.73 -15.54 3.74
CA ALA A 106 -2.91 -14.53 3.07
C ALA A 106 -3.37 -14.30 1.63
N SER A 107 -3.60 -13.03 1.26
CA SER A 107 -3.92 -12.59 -0.10
C SER A 107 -2.88 -13.08 -1.12
N ARG A 108 -3.36 -13.46 -2.31
CA ARG A 108 -2.50 -13.74 -3.48
C ARG A 108 -1.67 -12.53 -3.89
N TYR A 109 -2.17 -11.31 -3.70
CA TYR A 109 -1.52 -10.07 -4.15
C TYR A 109 -0.10 -9.94 -3.57
N ALA A 110 0.00 -9.95 -2.23
CA ALA A 110 1.28 -9.84 -1.54
C ALA A 110 2.21 -11.04 -1.81
N ARG A 111 1.65 -12.23 -2.08
CA ARG A 111 2.43 -13.42 -2.42
C ARG A 111 3.06 -13.27 -3.81
N SER A 112 2.25 -12.95 -4.82
CA SER A 112 2.69 -12.81 -6.22
C SER A 112 3.74 -11.71 -6.41
N LEU A 113 3.58 -10.58 -5.72
CA LEU A 113 4.61 -9.53 -5.72
C LEU A 113 5.92 -10.04 -5.11
N ARG A 114 5.87 -10.74 -3.97
CA ARG A 114 7.07 -11.29 -3.31
C ARG A 114 7.79 -12.36 -4.14
N GLU A 115 7.05 -13.20 -4.86
CA GLU A 115 7.63 -14.23 -5.74
C GLU A 115 8.41 -13.62 -6.91
N SER A 116 8.09 -12.39 -7.30
CA SER A 116 8.77 -11.67 -8.40
C SER A 116 9.98 -10.85 -7.94
N ILE A 117 10.30 -10.86 -6.64
CA ILE A 117 11.47 -10.19 -6.07
C ILE A 117 12.74 -11.02 -6.32
N ARG A 118 13.79 -10.36 -6.81
CA ARG A 118 15.10 -10.96 -7.03
C ARG A 118 15.72 -11.56 -5.76
N THR A 119 16.53 -12.59 -5.96
CA THR A 119 17.23 -13.30 -4.88
C THR A 119 18.63 -12.74 -4.62
N ASP A 120 19.24 -12.06 -5.59
CA ASP A 120 20.54 -11.40 -5.40
C ASP A 120 20.41 -10.16 -4.50
N GLU A 121 21.37 -9.94 -3.59
CA GLU A 121 21.24 -8.94 -2.53
C GLU A 121 21.13 -7.49 -3.04
N ASN A 122 21.81 -7.15 -4.15
CA ASN A 122 21.79 -5.80 -4.71
C ASN A 122 20.43 -5.49 -5.35
N GLY A 123 19.96 -6.37 -6.23
CA GLY A 123 18.66 -6.21 -6.90
C GLY A 123 17.47 -6.39 -5.98
N ARG A 124 17.62 -7.21 -4.93
CA ARG A 124 16.56 -7.48 -3.97
C ARG A 124 16.11 -6.24 -3.19
N LEU A 125 17.04 -5.37 -2.78
CA LEU A 125 16.67 -4.16 -2.05
C LEU A 125 15.82 -3.22 -2.93
N VAL A 126 16.25 -2.99 -4.18
CA VAL A 126 15.50 -2.17 -5.14
C VAL A 126 14.09 -2.74 -5.35
N ASP A 127 13.98 -4.04 -5.53
CA ASP A 127 12.69 -4.71 -5.72
C ASP A 127 11.77 -4.58 -4.50
N LEU A 128 12.31 -4.75 -3.29
CA LEU A 128 11.55 -4.58 -2.04
C LEU A 128 11.01 -3.15 -1.91
N LEU A 129 11.81 -2.15 -2.26
CA LEU A 129 11.42 -0.74 -2.20
C LEU A 129 10.40 -0.39 -3.28
N VAL A 130 10.57 -0.90 -4.50
CA VAL A 130 9.60 -0.73 -5.60
C VAL A 130 8.27 -1.37 -5.26
N VAL A 131 8.29 -2.60 -4.73
CA VAL A 131 7.08 -3.29 -4.26
C VAL A 131 6.42 -2.47 -3.16
N GLY A 132 7.18 -1.98 -2.17
CA GLY A 132 6.67 -1.09 -1.12
C GLY A 132 5.92 0.10 -1.72
N ALA A 133 6.54 0.85 -2.63
CA ALA A 133 5.92 2.00 -3.29
C ALA A 133 4.58 1.64 -3.96
N ILE A 134 4.52 0.52 -4.69
CA ILE A 134 3.30 0.08 -5.39
C ILE A 134 2.20 -0.32 -4.40
N VAL A 135 2.54 -1.01 -3.31
CA VAL A 135 1.55 -1.38 -2.29
C VAL A 135 0.97 -0.15 -1.61
N GLU A 136 1.80 0.80 -1.18
CA GLU A 136 1.31 2.05 -0.56
C GLU A 136 0.48 2.89 -1.54
N ALA A 137 0.89 2.95 -2.82
CA ALA A 137 0.11 3.64 -3.85
C ALA A 137 -1.26 2.99 -4.05
N ARG A 138 -1.33 1.65 -4.11
CA ARG A 138 -2.58 0.91 -4.23
C ARG A 138 -3.47 1.09 -2.99
N SER A 139 -2.88 1.10 -1.79
CA SER A 139 -3.60 1.41 -0.54
C SER A 139 -4.21 2.81 -0.59
N CYS A 140 -3.42 3.82 -0.98
CA CYS A 140 -3.88 5.20 -1.15
C CYS A 140 -5.06 5.29 -2.12
N GLU A 141 -4.95 4.66 -3.30
CA GLU A 141 -6.01 4.65 -4.31
C GLU A 141 -7.29 3.96 -3.81
N ARG A 142 -7.19 2.85 -3.08
CA ARG A 142 -8.34 2.15 -2.50
C ARG A 142 -9.01 2.94 -1.39
N PHE A 143 -8.24 3.60 -0.53
CA PHE A 143 -8.83 4.53 0.43
C PHE A 143 -9.55 5.69 -0.27
N ALA A 144 -8.99 6.19 -1.37
CA ALA A 144 -9.59 7.27 -2.16
C ALA A 144 -10.93 6.84 -2.77
N ALA A 145 -10.98 5.61 -3.30
CA ALA A 145 -12.19 5.00 -3.84
C ALA A 145 -13.24 4.69 -2.77
N LEU A 146 -12.85 4.31 -1.55
CA LEU A 146 -13.80 3.90 -0.50
C LEU A 146 -14.36 5.04 0.34
N TRP A 147 -13.52 6.01 0.75
CA TRP A 147 -13.90 6.98 1.78
C TRP A 147 -15.23 7.73 1.52
N PRO A 148 -15.65 8.05 0.28
CA PRO A 148 -16.92 8.75 0.04
C PRO A 148 -18.16 7.89 0.34
N HIS A 149 -18.01 6.56 0.33
CA HIS A 149 -19.12 5.61 0.45
C HIS A 149 -19.22 4.98 1.84
N LEU A 150 -18.21 5.19 2.69
CA LEU A 150 -18.14 4.62 4.03
C LEU A 150 -18.98 5.42 5.05
N PRO A 151 -19.41 4.79 6.16
CA PRO A 151 -20.01 5.49 7.29
C PRO A 151 -19.13 6.67 7.74
N ASN A 152 -19.76 7.82 8.06
CA ASN A 152 -19.07 9.11 8.23
C ASN A 152 -17.78 9.04 9.09
N SER A 153 -17.78 8.33 10.22
CA SER A 153 -16.59 8.23 11.06
C SER A 153 -15.47 7.42 10.42
N LEU A 154 -15.80 6.31 9.75
CA LEU A 154 -14.82 5.45 9.08
C LEU A 154 -14.32 6.10 7.79
N GLY A 155 -15.21 6.74 7.02
CA GLY A 155 -14.84 7.50 5.82
C GLY A 155 -13.90 8.66 6.14
N ARG A 156 -14.14 9.41 7.23
CA ARG A 156 -13.19 10.45 7.68
C ARG A 156 -11.83 9.88 8.05
N TYR A 157 -11.79 8.72 8.69
CA TYR A 157 -10.53 8.03 9.00
C TYR A 157 -9.80 7.60 7.72
N TYR A 158 -10.47 6.92 6.79
CA TYR A 158 -9.85 6.48 5.53
C TYR A 158 -9.36 7.67 4.68
N LYS A 159 -10.12 8.77 4.66
CA LYS A 159 -9.68 10.02 4.03
C LYS A 159 -8.42 10.58 4.68
N SER A 160 -8.25 10.43 6.00
CA SER A 160 -7.06 10.93 6.70
C SER A 160 -5.80 10.12 6.39
N LEU A 161 -5.95 8.82 6.07
CA LEU A 161 -4.84 7.93 5.68
C LEU A 161 -4.23 8.31 4.32
N LEU A 162 -4.98 8.92 3.40
CA LEU A 162 -4.47 9.30 2.07
C LEU A 162 -3.15 10.08 2.12
N ARG A 163 -2.97 10.92 3.15
CA ARG A 163 -1.75 11.72 3.33
C ARG A 163 -0.56 10.93 3.89
N SER A 164 -0.80 9.88 4.67
CA SER A 164 0.28 8.97 5.08
C SER A 164 0.66 8.08 3.91
N GLU A 165 -0.31 7.39 3.30
CA GLU A 165 -0.06 6.44 2.21
C GLU A 165 0.68 7.10 1.03
N GLY A 166 0.23 8.27 0.58
CA GLY A 166 0.89 9.00 -0.51
C GLY A 166 2.33 9.38 -0.17
N ARG A 167 2.62 9.65 1.10
CA ARG A 167 3.97 9.96 1.57
C ARG A 167 4.83 8.70 1.67
N HIS A 168 4.27 7.58 2.14
CA HIS A 168 4.97 6.31 2.23
C HIS A 168 5.33 5.79 0.84
N TYR A 169 4.41 5.88 -0.13
CA TYR A 169 4.67 5.64 -1.55
C TYR A 169 5.90 6.43 -2.04
N GLN A 170 5.91 7.74 -1.82
CA GLN A 170 7.01 8.61 -2.24
C GLN A 170 8.31 8.29 -1.52
N ASP A 171 8.28 8.00 -0.22
CA ASP A 171 9.46 7.63 0.58
C ASP A 171 10.08 6.33 0.06
N TYR A 172 9.26 5.31 -0.25
CA TYR A 172 9.72 4.06 -0.86
C TYR A 172 10.31 4.27 -2.26
N LEU A 173 9.62 5.01 -3.12
CA LEU A 173 10.07 5.28 -4.49
C LEU A 173 11.39 6.08 -4.50
N THR A 174 11.51 7.04 -3.59
CA THR A 174 12.75 7.82 -3.41
C THR A 174 13.90 6.92 -2.96
N LEU A 175 13.66 6.03 -1.99
CA LEU A 175 14.67 5.06 -1.58
C LEU A 175 15.06 4.13 -2.73
N ALA A 176 14.11 3.67 -3.55
CA ALA A 176 14.42 2.82 -4.70
C ALA A 176 15.40 3.49 -5.66
N HIS A 177 15.18 4.77 -5.99
CA HIS A 177 16.07 5.57 -6.84
C HIS A 177 17.43 5.91 -6.21
N GLU A 178 17.56 5.83 -4.88
CA GLU A 178 18.85 6.02 -4.19
C GLU A 178 19.70 4.76 -4.16
N HIS A 179 19.07 3.59 -4.30
CA HIS A 179 19.72 2.29 -4.20
C HIS A 179 19.88 1.57 -5.55
N GLY A 180 19.11 1.93 -6.57
CA GLY A 180 19.21 1.41 -7.93
C GLY A 180 19.46 2.51 -8.96
N ASP A 181 19.99 2.14 -10.13
CA ASP A 181 20.11 3.10 -11.23
C ASP A 181 18.74 3.40 -11.85
N THR A 182 18.61 4.55 -12.53
CA THR A 182 17.32 5.00 -13.08
C THR A 182 16.72 4.01 -14.08
N THR A 183 17.55 3.30 -14.85
CA THR A 183 17.08 2.34 -15.86
C THR A 183 16.55 1.09 -15.18
N GLU A 184 17.28 0.58 -14.19
CA GLU A 184 16.88 -0.55 -13.36
C GLU A 184 15.56 -0.26 -12.67
N VAL A 185 15.44 0.86 -11.94
CA VAL A 185 14.21 1.20 -11.22
C VAL A 185 13.03 1.32 -12.18
N ALA A 186 13.21 1.94 -13.35
CA ALA A 186 12.16 2.05 -14.35
C ALA A 186 11.71 0.68 -14.88
N MET A 187 12.65 -0.24 -15.15
CA MET A 187 12.34 -1.60 -15.58
C MET A 187 11.60 -2.40 -14.50
N ARG A 188 12.00 -2.25 -13.22
CA ARG A 188 11.34 -2.95 -12.12
C ARG A 188 9.96 -2.37 -11.85
N LEU A 189 9.79 -1.06 -11.90
CA LEU A 189 8.47 -0.41 -11.82
C LEU A 189 7.55 -0.92 -12.92
N ASP A 190 8.01 -0.96 -14.18
CA ASP A 190 7.21 -1.44 -15.31
C ASP A 190 6.70 -2.87 -15.07
N HIS A 191 7.60 -3.76 -14.65
CA HIS A 191 7.29 -5.15 -14.33
C HIS A 191 6.26 -5.29 -13.19
N PHE A 192 6.50 -4.62 -12.05
CA PHE A 192 5.62 -4.77 -10.89
C PHE A 192 4.28 -4.03 -11.06
N LEU A 193 4.23 -2.93 -11.81
CA LEU A 193 2.96 -2.25 -12.14
C LEU A 193 2.11 -3.08 -13.10
N ALA A 194 2.71 -3.82 -14.04
CA ALA A 194 1.98 -4.78 -14.87
C ALA A 194 1.38 -5.92 -14.03
N LEU A 195 2.13 -6.37 -13.02
CA LEU A 195 1.68 -7.40 -12.09
C LEU A 195 0.55 -6.90 -11.17
N ASP A 196 0.68 -5.70 -10.58
CA ASP A 196 -0.39 -5.03 -9.83
C ASP A 196 -1.65 -4.92 -10.67
N GLN A 197 -1.56 -4.37 -11.89
CA GLN A 197 -2.71 -4.27 -12.81
C GLN A 197 -3.41 -5.62 -13.00
N THR A 198 -2.65 -6.66 -13.35
CA THR A 198 -3.19 -8.01 -13.57
C THR A 198 -3.90 -8.54 -12.31
N LEU A 199 -3.31 -8.33 -11.13
CA LEU A 199 -3.85 -8.84 -9.87
C LEU A 199 -5.13 -8.11 -9.45
N ILE A 200 -5.20 -6.80 -9.68
CA ILE A 200 -6.35 -5.96 -9.30
C ILE A 200 -7.52 -6.10 -10.28
N GLU A 201 -7.26 -6.32 -11.56
CA GLU A 201 -8.30 -6.47 -12.60
C GLU A 201 -8.84 -7.90 -12.73
N SER A 202 -8.06 -8.92 -12.35
CA SER A 202 -8.49 -10.32 -12.51
C SER A 202 -9.44 -10.78 -11.40
N PRO A 203 -10.34 -11.74 -11.69
CA PRO A 203 -11.21 -12.34 -10.67
C PRO A 203 -10.44 -12.94 -9.49
N ASP A 204 -10.97 -12.78 -8.28
CA ASP A 204 -10.40 -13.23 -7.02
C ASP A 204 -11.49 -13.88 -6.16
N GLN A 205 -11.19 -15.07 -5.64
CA GLN A 205 -12.11 -15.85 -4.80
C GLN A 205 -12.08 -15.39 -3.33
N GLU A 206 -11.02 -14.70 -2.92
CA GLU A 206 -10.87 -14.20 -1.56
C GLU A 206 -10.96 -12.67 -1.55
N PHE A 207 -11.91 -12.11 -0.81
CA PHE A 207 -11.97 -10.67 -0.60
C PHE A 207 -10.92 -10.22 0.42
N ARG A 208 -10.04 -9.31 0.01
CA ARG A 208 -8.95 -8.73 0.82
C ARG A 208 -8.80 -7.26 0.45
N PHE A 209 -8.14 -6.49 1.31
CA PHE A 209 -7.88 -5.07 1.06
C PHE A 209 -7.11 -4.84 -0.24
N HIS A 210 -6.27 -5.79 -0.68
CA HIS A 210 -5.59 -5.77 -1.99
C HIS A 210 -6.03 -6.91 -2.94
N SER A 211 -7.20 -7.53 -2.75
CA SER A 211 -7.69 -8.58 -3.68
C SER A 211 -8.05 -8.02 -5.05
N GLY A 212 -8.10 -8.91 -6.05
CA GLY A 212 -8.70 -8.61 -7.36
C GLY A 212 -10.21 -8.43 -7.32
N VAL A 213 -10.85 -8.46 -8.49
CA VAL A 213 -12.31 -8.33 -8.62
C VAL A 213 -12.99 -9.53 -7.95
N PRO A 214 -13.86 -9.36 -6.95
CA PRO A 214 -14.55 -10.48 -6.30
C PRO A 214 -15.31 -11.33 -7.34
N ALA A 215 -15.09 -12.64 -7.29
CA ALA A 215 -15.69 -13.63 -8.20
C ALA A 215 -17.11 -14.05 -7.78
#